data_AF-A0A227J5D6-F1
#
_entry.id   AF-A0A227J5D6-F1
#
_cell.length_a   1.000
_cell.length_b   1.000
_cell.length_c   1.000
_cell.angle_alpha   90.00
_cell.angle_beta   90.00
_cell.angle_gamma   90.00
#
_symmetry.space_group_name_H-M   'P 1'
#
loop_
_entity.id
_entity.type
_entity.pdbx_description
1 polymer ?
#
loop_
_entity_poly.entity_id
_entity_poly.type
_entity_poly.pdbx_seq_one_letter_code
_entity_poly.pdbx_strand_id
1 'polypeptide(L)'
;YQPGQTLHFSCCKYTEEDKATVQYLEDCAREVGLATAFVYVEDIGVTEDGKFVDVDRRAIRWMFKLYPWEFMFEEEYAKYLATANVNWLEPMWKSILSNKALLPLLWER
;
A
#
# COMPACT_ATOMS: atom_id res chain seq x y z
N TYR A 1 -10.99 12.83 -0.68
CA TYR A 1 -9.86 13.35 0.10
C TYR A 1 -10.24 13.26 1.58
N GLN A 2 -9.49 12.52 2.40
CA GLN A 2 -9.79 12.31 3.83
C GLN A 2 -8.61 12.83 4.68
N PRO A 3 -8.50 14.17 4.86
CA PRO A 3 -7.40 14.78 5.61
C PRO A 3 -7.49 14.46 7.11
N GLY A 4 -6.33 14.35 7.78
CA GLY A 4 -6.23 14.06 9.22
C GLY A 4 -6.37 12.58 9.59
N GLN A 5 -6.35 11.67 8.62
CA GLN A 5 -6.41 10.24 8.86
C GLN A 5 -5.02 9.58 8.91
N THR A 6 -4.94 8.45 9.61
CA THR A 6 -3.72 7.66 9.77
C THR A 6 -3.17 7.14 8.44
N LEU A 7 -1.92 7.46 8.14
CA LEU A 7 -1.15 6.87 7.04
C LEU A 7 -0.61 5.51 7.49
N HIS A 8 -1.12 4.44 6.89
CA HIS A 8 -0.62 3.10 7.15
C HIS A 8 0.61 2.81 6.31
N PHE A 9 1.55 2.10 6.90
CA PHE A 9 2.78 1.62 6.29
C PHE A 9 2.79 0.08 6.32
N SER A 10 3.30 -0.55 5.25
CA SER A 10 3.24 -2.01 5.12
C SER A 10 4.39 -2.59 4.30
N CYS A 11 4.79 -3.81 4.66
CA CYS A 11 5.67 -4.70 3.89
C CYS A 11 5.24 -6.17 4.14
N CYS A 12 5.88 -7.11 3.45
CA CYS A 12 5.76 -8.54 3.77
C CYS A 12 6.36 -8.87 5.13
N LYS A 13 5.92 -10.01 5.70
CA LYS A 13 6.60 -10.63 6.83
C LYS A 13 7.94 -11.22 6.40
N TYR A 14 8.85 -11.34 7.36
CA TYR A 14 10.17 -11.98 7.19
C TYR A 14 11.11 -11.27 6.19
N THR A 15 10.84 -10.01 5.86
CA THR A 15 11.68 -9.15 5.01
C THR A 15 12.28 -8.01 5.83
N GLU A 16 13.40 -8.25 6.52
CA GLU A 16 13.99 -7.24 7.43
C GLU A 16 14.43 -5.97 6.71
N GLU A 17 14.92 -6.08 5.46
CA GLU A 17 15.31 -4.95 4.62
C GLU A 17 14.11 -4.05 4.26
N ASP A 18 13.02 -4.65 3.79
CA ASP A 18 11.81 -3.92 3.44
C ASP A 18 11.21 -3.25 4.67
N LYS A 19 11.21 -3.96 5.81
CA LYS A 19 10.74 -3.43 7.09
C LYS A 19 11.55 -2.22 7.53
N ALA A 20 12.89 -2.28 7.44
CA ALA A 20 13.75 -1.15 7.77
C ALA A 20 13.46 0.05 6.84
N THR A 21 13.29 -0.18 5.55
CA THR A 21 12.95 0.85 4.56
C THR A 21 11.60 1.50 4.86
N VAL A 22 10.58 0.69 5.13
CA VAL A 22 9.22 1.17 5.44
C VAL A 22 9.21 1.93 6.77
N GLN A 23 9.94 1.44 7.79
CA GLN A 23 10.06 2.11 9.08
C GLN A 23 10.72 3.47 8.95
N TYR A 24 11.76 3.59 8.13
CA TYR A 24 12.42 4.86 7.88
C TYR A 24 11.45 5.89 7.25
N LEU A 25 10.67 5.49 6.25
CA LEU A 25 9.66 6.35 5.63
C LEU A 25 8.54 6.73 6.60
N GLU A 26 8.15 5.80 7.47
CA GLU A 26 7.19 6.05 8.53
C GLU A 26 7.72 7.09 9.54
N ASP A 27 8.99 7.00 9.94
CA ASP A 27 9.63 7.97 10.83
C ASP A 27 9.64 9.37 10.22
N CYS A 28 9.98 9.51 8.94
CA CYS A 28 9.87 10.79 8.23
C CYS A 28 8.44 11.36 8.24
N ALA A 29 7.42 10.52 8.10
CA ALA A 29 6.02 10.95 8.17
C ALA A 29 5.65 11.42 9.60
N ARG A 30 6.13 10.72 10.63
CA ARG A 30 5.93 11.11 12.03
C ARG A 30 6.63 12.43 12.38
N GLU A 31 7.82 12.66 11.85
CA GLU A 31 8.60 13.90 12.08
C GLU A 31 7.85 15.16 11.64
N VAL A 32 7.01 15.06 10.60
CA VAL A 32 6.15 16.17 10.15
C VAL A 32 4.76 16.14 10.78
N GLY A 33 4.55 15.31 11.81
CA GLY A 33 3.34 15.27 12.63
C GLY A 33 2.18 14.46 12.04
N LEU A 34 2.42 13.58 11.05
CA LEU A 34 1.38 12.69 10.55
C LEU A 34 1.12 11.56 11.55
N ALA A 35 -0.16 11.22 11.75
CA ALA A 35 -0.53 9.99 12.43
C ALA A 35 -0.17 8.81 11.51
N THR A 36 0.60 7.84 12.02
CA THR A 36 0.99 6.65 11.28
C THR A 36 0.61 5.37 12.01
N ALA A 37 0.54 4.27 11.27
CA ALA A 37 0.42 2.93 11.81
C ALA A 37 1.13 1.95 10.87
N PHE A 38 1.55 0.80 11.40
CA PHE A 38 2.18 -0.25 10.61
C PHE A 38 1.33 -1.53 10.65
N VAL A 39 1.23 -2.22 9.51
CA VAL A 39 0.62 -3.55 9.40
C VAL A 39 1.32 -4.35 8.30
N TYR A 40 1.63 -5.62 8.54
CA TYR A 40 2.14 -6.49 7.47
C TYR A 40 1.05 -6.79 6.46
N VAL A 41 1.40 -6.95 5.18
CA VAL A 41 0.42 -7.23 4.11
C VAL A 41 -0.43 -8.45 4.45
N GLU A 42 0.20 -9.50 4.99
CA GLU A 42 -0.44 -10.77 5.37
C GLU A 42 -1.40 -10.63 6.56
N ASP A 43 -1.31 -9.55 7.33
CA ASP A 43 -2.19 -9.25 8.47
C ASP A 43 -3.29 -8.24 8.12
N ILE A 44 -3.36 -7.76 6.87
CA ILE A 44 -4.43 -6.87 6.42
C ILE A 44 -5.73 -7.68 6.33
N GLY A 45 -6.71 -7.27 7.12
CA GLY A 45 -8.05 -7.84 7.10
C GLY A 45 -8.94 -7.19 6.04
N VAL A 46 -10.01 -7.89 5.66
CA VAL A 46 -11.11 -7.35 4.86
C VAL A 46 -12.41 -7.49 5.65
N THR A 47 -13.16 -6.41 5.78
CA THR A 47 -14.49 -6.40 6.41
C THR A 47 -15.55 -7.00 5.48
N GLU A 48 -16.74 -7.29 6.02
CA GLU A 48 -17.87 -7.79 5.24
C GLU A 48 -18.30 -6.83 4.12
N ASP A 49 -18.11 -5.52 4.31
CA ASP A 49 -18.36 -4.47 3.31
C ASP A 49 -17.17 -4.20 2.37
N GLY A 50 -16.15 -5.07 2.38
CA GLY A 50 -15.02 -5.02 1.46
C GLY A 50 -14.03 -3.88 1.74
N LYS A 51 -13.86 -3.48 3.00
CA LYS A 51 -12.87 -2.46 3.41
C LYS A 51 -11.66 -3.12 4.05
N PHE A 52 -10.49 -2.58 3.77
CA PHE A 52 -9.25 -3.02 4.39
C PHE A 52 -9.11 -2.48 5.81
N VAL A 53 -8.65 -3.31 6.73
CA VAL A 53 -8.41 -2.96 8.15
C VAL A 53 -7.08 -3.50 8.65
N ASP A 54 -6.48 -2.82 9.64
CA ASP A 54 -5.30 -3.31 10.35
C ASP A 54 -5.66 -4.37 11.42
N VAL A 55 -4.65 -4.86 12.13
CA VAL A 55 -4.80 -5.85 13.22
C VAL A 55 -5.66 -5.36 14.39
N ASP A 56 -5.74 -4.04 14.60
CA ASP A 56 -6.57 -3.41 15.64
C ASP A 56 -7.95 -2.99 15.09
N ARG A 57 -8.32 -3.49 13.90
CA ARG A 57 -9.56 -3.19 13.17
C ARG A 57 -9.74 -1.71 12.80
N ARG A 58 -8.66 -0.93 12.72
CA ARG A 58 -8.70 0.43 12.18
C ARG A 58 -8.84 0.36 10.67
N ALA A 59 -9.73 1.17 10.11
CA ALA A 59 -9.90 1.25 8.66
C ALA A 59 -8.64 1.83 8.00
N ILE A 60 -8.12 1.12 7.01
CA ILE A 60 -7.03 1.60 6.17
C ILE A 60 -7.63 2.55 5.14
N ARG A 61 -7.21 3.82 5.17
CA ARG A 61 -7.70 4.87 4.26
C ARG A 61 -6.60 5.53 3.44
N TRP A 62 -5.40 5.50 3.98
CA TRP A 62 -4.15 5.89 3.33
C TRP A 62 -3.15 4.79 3.57
N MET A 63 -2.45 4.35 2.53
CA MET A 63 -1.51 3.24 2.61
C MET A 63 -0.28 3.50 1.75
N PHE A 64 0.90 3.44 2.38
CA PHE A 64 2.15 3.17 1.73
C PHE A 64 2.56 1.71 1.93
N LYS A 65 2.94 1.02 0.85
CA LYS A 65 3.35 -0.38 0.93
C LYS A 65 4.56 -0.68 0.06
N LEU A 66 5.55 -1.33 0.65
CA LEU A 66 6.65 -1.97 -0.07
C LEU A 66 6.27 -3.42 -0.38
N TYR A 67 5.27 -3.56 -1.24
CA TYR A 67 4.81 -4.83 -1.78
C TYR A 67 4.43 -4.59 -3.25
N PRO A 68 4.74 -5.47 -4.21
CA PRO A 68 4.42 -5.23 -5.61
C PRO A 68 2.92 -5.11 -5.88
N TRP A 69 2.53 -4.29 -6.86
CA TRP A 69 1.14 -4.20 -7.28
C TRP A 69 0.71 -5.46 -8.03
N GLU A 70 1.62 -6.02 -8.81
CA GLU A 70 1.48 -7.25 -9.58
C GLU A 70 1.01 -8.40 -8.69
N PHE A 71 1.62 -8.57 -7.51
CA PHE A 71 1.20 -9.61 -6.57
C PHE A 71 -0.18 -9.34 -5.99
N MET A 72 -0.46 -8.10 -5.58
CA MET A 72 -1.80 -7.73 -5.08
C MET A 72 -2.91 -7.95 -6.13
N PHE A 73 -2.61 -7.83 -7.42
CA PHE A 73 -3.58 -8.07 -8.49
C PHE A 73 -3.89 -9.55 -8.70
N GLU A 74 -2.99 -10.44 -8.28
CA GLU A 74 -3.15 -11.89 -8.40
C GLU A 74 -3.84 -12.52 -7.16
N GLU A 75 -4.00 -11.76 -6.08
CA GLU A 75 -4.56 -12.25 -4.82
C GLU A 75 -6.10 -12.16 -4.77
N GLU A 76 -6.73 -13.01 -3.94
CA GLU A 76 -8.20 -13.10 -3.86
C GLU A 76 -8.89 -11.79 -3.44
N TYR A 77 -8.21 -10.96 -2.64
CA TYR A 77 -8.74 -9.66 -2.23
C TYR A 77 -8.63 -8.58 -3.32
N ALA A 78 -8.02 -8.87 -4.48
CA ALA A 78 -7.85 -7.91 -5.58
C ALA A 78 -9.19 -7.25 -5.98
N LYS A 79 -10.29 -8.01 -5.89
CA LYS A 79 -11.66 -7.54 -6.16
C LYS A 79 -12.09 -6.35 -5.30
N TYR A 80 -11.46 -6.12 -4.15
CA TYR A 80 -11.76 -5.01 -3.25
C TYR A 80 -10.88 -3.79 -3.48
N LEU A 81 -9.76 -3.89 -4.21
CA LEU A 81 -8.79 -2.79 -4.35
C LEU A 81 -9.41 -1.50 -4.91
N ALA A 82 -10.34 -1.63 -5.87
CA ALA A 82 -11.03 -0.51 -6.48
C ALA A 82 -12.13 0.10 -5.59
N THR A 83 -12.73 -0.69 -4.68
CA THR A 83 -13.94 -0.31 -3.94
C THR A 83 -13.69 -0.08 -2.45
N ALA A 84 -12.54 -0.50 -1.93
CA ALA A 84 -12.15 -0.34 -0.52
C ALA A 84 -11.98 1.12 -0.10
N ASN A 85 -11.91 2.06 -1.07
CA ASN A 85 -11.76 3.50 -0.83
C ASN A 85 -10.48 3.82 -0.05
N VAL A 86 -9.37 3.22 -0.48
CA VAL A 86 -8.02 3.47 0.01
C VAL A 86 -7.30 4.40 -0.95
N ASN A 87 -6.62 5.41 -0.41
CA ASN A 87 -5.72 6.27 -1.14
C ASN A 87 -4.31 5.66 -1.07
N TRP A 88 -3.86 5.07 -2.17
CA TRP A 88 -2.59 4.35 -2.23
C TRP A 88 -1.42 5.25 -2.61
N LEU A 89 -0.33 5.15 -1.86
CA LEU A 89 0.97 5.73 -2.18
C LEU A 89 1.95 4.56 -2.32
N GLU A 90 2.30 4.11 -3.51
CA GLU A 90 2.04 4.66 -4.83
C GLU A 90 0.74 4.14 -5.43
N PRO A 91 0.11 4.88 -6.36
CA PRO A 91 -1.16 4.48 -6.95
C PRO A 91 -1.03 3.24 -7.85
N MET A 92 -2.14 2.52 -8.05
CA MET A 92 -2.20 1.28 -8.86
C MET A 92 -1.60 1.42 -10.26
N TRP A 93 -1.84 2.56 -10.93
CA TRP A 93 -1.34 2.80 -12.29
C TRP A 93 0.19 2.88 -12.36
N LYS A 94 0.90 3.07 -11.24
CA LYS A 94 2.36 3.03 -11.22
C LYS A 94 2.91 1.68 -11.69
N SER A 95 2.16 0.58 -11.48
CA SER A 95 2.50 -0.76 -12.00
C SER A 95 2.77 -0.77 -13.50
N ILE A 96 2.03 0.05 -14.27
CA ILE A 96 2.22 0.16 -15.72
C ILE A 96 3.58 0.81 -16.03
N LEU A 97 3.93 1.87 -15.30
CA LEU A 97 5.19 2.61 -15.52
C LEU A 97 6.42 1.85 -15.03
N SER A 98 6.28 0.99 -14.02
CA SER A 98 7.38 0.13 -13.54
C SER A 98 7.58 -1.13 -14.38
N ASN A 99 6.64 -1.46 -15.27
CA ASN A 99 6.70 -2.67 -16.07
C ASN A 99 7.68 -2.50 -17.25
N LYS A 100 8.66 -3.40 -17.34
CA LYS A 100 9.66 -3.39 -18.43
C LYS A 100 9.03 -3.65 -19.82
N ALA A 101 7.82 -4.20 -19.89
CA ALA A 101 7.07 -4.33 -21.13
C ALA A 101 6.69 -2.98 -21.76
N LEU A 102 6.74 -1.88 -20.99
CA LEU A 102 6.54 -0.53 -21.51
C LEU A 102 7.74 -0.01 -22.33
N LEU A 103 8.94 -0.58 -22.14
CA LEU A 103 10.18 -0.07 -22.74
C LEU A 103 10.14 0.00 -24.28
N PRO A 104 9.60 -0.99 -25.03
CA PRO A 104 9.49 -0.89 -26.48
C PRO A 104 8.62 0.28 -26.94
N LEU A 105 7.51 0.57 -26.24
CA LEU A 105 6.62 1.69 -26.56
C LEU A 105 7.28 3.04 -26.27
N LEU A 106 8.11 3.15 -25.22
CA LEU A 106 8.86 4.36 -24.93
C LEU A 106 9.98 4.64 -25.94
N TRP A 107 10.43 3.62 -26.66
CA TRP A 107 11.46 3.74 -27.70
C TRP A 107 10.90 4.10 -29.08
N GLU A 108 9.59 3.92 -29.29
CA GLU A 108 8.91 4.26 -30.53
C GLU A 108 8.94 5.79 -30.75
N ARG A 109 9.27 6.22 -31.98
CA ARG A 109 9.39 7.64 -32.37
C ARG A 109 8.17 8.12 -33.13
#